data_AF-A0A5E8CMF7-F1
#
_entry.id   AF-A0A5E8CMF7-F1
#
_cell.length_a   1.000
_cell.length_b   1.000
_cell.length_c   1.000
_cell.angle_alpha   90.00
_cell.angle_beta   90.00
_cell.angle_gamma   90.00
#
_symmetry.space_group_name_H-M   'P 1'
#
loop_
_entity.id
_entity.type
_entity.pdbx_description
1 polymer ?
#
loop_
_entity_poly.entity_id
_entity_poly.type
_entity_poly.pdbx_seq_one_letter_code
_entity_poly.pdbx_strand_id
1 'polypeptide(L)'
;MSKTIFIGSIYSQKIKGKEGDYAYMIHNTSEKKRLLIYNENYKQWSNLDLRPGGGNAIVRPFRYDHQNNINKWPRSLGIPTGPGWVSLTQSNKEIIDLAFENIDRALKQDNYDEIWWSASKDHNLGVSIFTPGDDVRKYIVSKLKELCKSENGETWEKYFLFYS
;
A
#
# COMPACT_ATOMS: atom_id res chain seq x y z
N MET A 1 5.29 -20.94 6.20
CA MET A 1 5.40 -19.75 5.33
C MET A 1 6.50 -18.85 5.90
N SER A 2 7.33 -18.24 5.07
CA SER A 2 8.22 -17.19 5.55
C SER A 2 7.37 -16.04 6.07
N LYS A 3 7.92 -15.31 7.03
CA LYS A 3 7.19 -14.30 7.78
C LYS A 3 7.25 -12.97 7.04
N THR A 4 6.16 -12.59 6.37
CA THR A 4 6.03 -11.28 5.71
C THR A 4 6.04 -10.17 6.76
N ILE A 5 6.90 -9.16 6.57
CA ILE A 5 7.02 -8.01 7.46
C ILE A 5 6.18 -6.85 6.92
N PHE A 6 5.34 -6.23 7.76
CA PHE A 6 4.60 -5.04 7.38
C PHE A 6 5.33 -3.77 7.83
N ILE A 7 5.52 -2.86 6.88
CA ILE A 7 6.33 -1.66 7.04
C ILE A 7 5.53 -0.41 6.73
N GLY A 8 5.30 0.40 7.78
CA GLY A 8 4.77 1.75 7.63
C GLY A 8 5.90 2.71 7.27
N SER A 9 5.87 3.27 6.06
CA SER A 9 6.85 4.25 5.59
C SER A 9 6.32 5.67 5.70
N ILE A 10 7.01 6.50 6.46
CA ILE A 10 6.69 7.92 6.62
C ILE A 10 7.51 8.72 5.63
N TYR A 11 6.85 9.23 4.59
CA TYR A 11 7.54 10.01 3.57
C TYR A 11 8.07 11.33 4.11
N SER A 12 9.30 11.66 3.76
CA SER A 12 9.89 12.99 3.92
C SER A 12 10.78 13.30 2.71
N GLN A 13 11.03 14.57 2.41
CA GLN A 13 11.93 14.91 1.29
C GLN A 13 13.34 14.32 1.45
N LYS A 14 13.75 14.01 2.69
CA LYS A 14 15.06 13.41 3.01
C LYS A 14 15.22 11.96 2.54
N ILE A 15 14.12 11.25 2.25
CA ILE A 15 14.15 9.85 1.78
C ILE A 15 14.11 9.72 0.25
N LYS A 16 14.10 10.84 -0.49
CA LYS A 16 14.13 10.80 -1.96
C LYS A 16 15.32 9.99 -2.45
N GLY A 17 15.07 9.01 -3.31
CA GLY A 17 16.10 8.10 -3.83
C GLY A 17 16.61 7.06 -2.82
N LYS A 18 15.83 6.76 -1.76
CA LYS A 18 16.16 5.76 -0.73
C LYS A 18 14.94 4.90 -0.38
N GLU A 19 15.10 3.90 0.48
CA GLU A 19 13.97 3.11 0.99
C GLU A 19 12.90 4.01 1.64
N GLY A 20 11.64 3.71 1.36
CA GLY A 20 10.48 4.55 1.67
C GLY A 20 10.06 5.53 0.57
N ASP A 21 10.93 5.86 -0.40
CA ASP A 21 10.52 6.52 -1.64
C ASP A 21 10.04 5.47 -2.64
N TYR A 22 8.73 5.49 -2.94
CA TYR A 22 8.11 4.47 -3.78
C TYR A 22 8.65 4.48 -5.22
N ALA A 23 9.06 5.64 -5.73
CA ALA A 23 9.68 5.73 -7.04
C ALA A 23 11.04 5.02 -7.06
N TYR A 24 11.79 5.10 -5.96
CA TYR A 24 13.05 4.38 -5.81
C TYR A 24 12.82 2.88 -5.59
N MET A 25 11.93 2.52 -4.65
CA MET A 25 11.70 1.14 -4.23
C MET A 25 11.17 0.24 -5.33
N ILE A 26 10.34 0.75 -6.24
CA ILE A 26 9.75 -0.08 -7.30
C ILE A 26 10.78 -0.53 -8.35
N HIS A 27 11.85 0.23 -8.52
CA HIS A 27 12.96 -0.07 -9.42
C HIS A 27 14.14 -0.73 -8.71
N ASN A 28 14.32 -0.47 -7.41
CA ASN A 28 15.33 -1.15 -6.61
C ASN A 28 14.80 -2.51 -6.13
N THR A 29 14.95 -3.51 -7.00
CA THR A 29 14.72 -4.90 -6.66
C THR A 29 15.91 -5.42 -5.86
N SER A 30 15.91 -5.18 -4.55
CA SER A 30 16.78 -5.93 -3.64
C SER A 30 16.47 -7.43 -3.74
N GLU A 31 17.23 -8.28 -3.04
CA GLU A 31 16.92 -9.72 -2.88
C GLU A 31 15.55 -9.99 -2.21
N LYS A 32 14.79 -8.94 -1.85
CA LYS A 32 13.52 -9.02 -1.14
C LYS A 32 12.37 -8.79 -2.09
N LYS A 33 11.36 -9.65 -2.01
CA LYS A 33 10.10 -9.51 -2.71
C LYS A 33 9.16 -8.58 -1.95
N ARG A 34 8.87 -7.42 -2.54
CA ARG A 34 8.09 -6.36 -1.90
C ARG A 34 6.76 -6.13 -2.59
N LEU A 35 5.72 -5.89 -1.79
CA LEU A 35 4.46 -5.33 -2.24
C LEU A 35 4.32 -3.89 -1.74
N LEU A 36 4.16 -2.93 -2.66
CA LEU A 36 3.97 -1.51 -2.33
C LEU A 36 2.48 -1.14 -2.34
N ILE A 37 1.94 -0.78 -1.18
CA ILE A 37 0.55 -0.36 -1.00
C ILE A 37 0.45 1.16 -1.06
N TYR A 38 -0.25 1.69 -2.05
CA TYR A 38 -0.34 3.13 -2.29
C TYR A 38 -1.77 3.66 -2.21
N ASN A 39 -1.88 4.97 -1.98
CA ASN A 39 -3.16 5.66 -1.93
C ASN A 39 -3.64 5.88 -3.36
N GLU A 40 -4.86 5.45 -3.65
CA GLU A 40 -5.40 5.47 -4.99
C GLU A 40 -6.65 6.35 -5.11
N ASN A 41 -6.82 6.95 -6.29
CA ASN A 41 -8.05 7.51 -6.79
C ASN A 41 -9.01 6.41 -7.26
N TYR A 42 -10.21 6.37 -6.69
CA TYR A 42 -11.27 5.41 -7.01
C TYR A 42 -11.54 5.28 -8.50
N LYS A 43 -11.61 6.38 -9.27
CA LYS A 43 -11.87 6.30 -10.72
C LYS A 43 -10.75 5.60 -11.47
N GLN A 44 -9.50 5.81 -11.03
CA GLN A 44 -8.33 5.16 -11.64
C GLN A 44 -8.20 3.70 -11.20
N TRP A 45 -8.65 3.39 -9.98
CA TRP A 45 -8.79 2.03 -9.50
C TRP A 45 -9.85 1.26 -10.29
N SER A 46 -11.07 1.81 -10.41
CA SER A 46 -12.21 1.16 -11.08
C SER A 46 -11.96 0.93 -12.57
N ASN A 47 -11.22 1.83 -13.22
CA ASN A 47 -10.93 1.76 -14.64
C ASN A 47 -9.64 0.98 -14.95
N LEU A 48 -9.01 0.36 -13.94
CA LEU A 48 -7.74 -0.35 -14.08
C LEU A 48 -6.63 0.51 -14.74
N ASP A 49 -6.64 1.82 -14.49
CA ASP A 49 -5.68 2.76 -15.06
C ASP A 49 -4.26 2.38 -14.63
N LEU A 50 -3.33 2.38 -15.58
CA LEU A 50 -1.92 2.05 -15.36
C LEU A 50 -0.99 3.25 -15.45
N ARG A 51 -1.52 4.45 -15.72
CA ARG A 51 -0.68 5.66 -15.80
C ARG A 51 -0.10 5.98 -14.42
N PRO A 52 1.16 6.41 -14.31
CA PRO A 52 1.73 6.81 -13.03
C PRO A 52 0.93 7.98 -12.42
N GLY A 53 0.72 7.91 -11.11
CA GLY A 53 0.11 8.99 -10.32
C GLY A 53 1.14 9.84 -9.59
N GLY A 54 0.66 10.79 -8.78
CA GLY A 54 1.50 11.59 -7.91
C GLY A 54 1.83 10.88 -6.59
N GLY A 55 2.94 11.27 -5.95
CA GLY A 55 3.36 10.72 -4.66
C GLY A 55 3.58 9.21 -4.73
N ASN A 56 2.98 8.47 -3.78
CA ASN A 56 3.11 7.00 -3.75
C ASN A 56 2.39 6.31 -4.92
N ALA A 57 1.43 6.96 -5.59
CA ALA A 57 0.74 6.40 -6.76
C ALA A 57 1.61 6.36 -8.02
N ILE A 58 2.87 6.81 -7.96
CA ILE A 58 3.86 6.64 -9.03
C ILE A 58 4.04 5.16 -9.42
N VAL A 59 3.79 4.24 -8.48
CA VAL A 59 3.93 2.79 -8.70
C VAL A 59 2.69 2.14 -9.33
N ARG A 60 1.64 2.91 -9.61
CA ARG A 60 0.42 2.43 -10.29
C ARG A 60 0.66 1.51 -11.51
N PRO A 61 1.62 1.80 -12.41
CA PRO A 61 1.88 0.93 -13.56
C PRO A 61 2.25 -0.52 -13.20
N PHE A 62 2.70 -0.76 -11.95
CA PHE A 62 3.17 -2.04 -11.47
C PHE A 62 2.11 -2.83 -10.69
N ARG A 63 0.83 -2.42 -10.77
CA ARG A 63 -0.29 -3.16 -10.14
C ARG A 63 -0.57 -4.50 -10.81
N TYR A 64 -0.19 -4.62 -12.08
CA TYR A 64 -0.20 -5.84 -12.85
C TYR A 64 1.12 -5.88 -13.59
N ASP A 65 2.07 -6.72 -13.18
CA ASP A 65 3.34 -6.86 -13.89
C ASP A 65 3.11 -7.70 -15.16
N HIS A 66 2.43 -7.12 -16.14
CA HIS A 66 2.10 -7.75 -17.42
C HIS A 66 3.20 -7.63 -18.47
N GLN A 67 4.29 -6.92 -18.19
CA GLN A 67 5.24 -6.50 -19.23
C GLN A 67 5.97 -7.64 -19.94
N ASN A 68 5.89 -8.90 -19.47
CA ASN A 68 6.59 -10.03 -20.09
C ASN A 68 5.82 -11.35 -20.18
N ASN A 69 4.48 -11.37 -20.12
CA ASN A 69 3.68 -12.60 -20.37
C ASN A 69 4.10 -13.83 -19.54
N ILE A 70 4.61 -13.60 -18.34
CA ILE A 70 4.95 -14.62 -17.35
C ILE A 70 4.25 -14.17 -16.08
N ASN A 71 3.48 -15.08 -15.47
CA ASN A 71 2.85 -14.98 -14.15
C ASN A 71 3.75 -14.25 -13.12
N LYS A 72 3.75 -12.92 -13.15
CA LYS A 72 4.49 -12.08 -12.22
C LYS A 72 3.48 -11.37 -11.34
N TRP A 73 3.70 -11.63 -10.07
CA TRP A 73 3.00 -11.12 -8.91
C TRP A 73 2.95 -9.59 -8.91
N PRO A 74 1.88 -8.98 -8.40
CA PRO A 74 1.78 -7.53 -8.35
C PRO A 74 2.88 -6.95 -7.47
N ARG A 75 3.66 -6.00 -7.99
CA ARG A 75 4.67 -5.28 -7.16
C ARG A 75 4.07 -4.10 -6.41
N SER A 76 2.83 -3.74 -6.72
CA SER A 76 2.09 -2.71 -6.01
C SER A 76 0.60 -2.99 -6.03
N LEU A 77 -0.15 -2.48 -5.06
CA LEU A 77 -1.61 -2.49 -5.06
C LEU A 77 -2.15 -1.19 -4.47
N GLY A 78 -3.16 -0.63 -5.13
CA GLY A 78 -3.76 0.64 -4.73
C GLY A 78 -4.97 0.43 -3.83
N ILE A 79 -5.04 1.15 -2.72
CA ILE A 79 -6.23 1.26 -1.89
C ILE A 79 -6.93 2.57 -2.25
N PRO A 80 -8.16 2.53 -2.79
CA PRO A 80 -8.96 3.73 -3.00
C PRO A 80 -9.07 4.56 -1.71
N THR A 81 -8.73 5.83 -1.80
CA THR A 81 -8.73 6.81 -0.68
C THR A 81 -9.36 8.14 -1.10
N GLY A 82 -9.85 8.25 -2.34
CA GLY A 82 -10.41 9.49 -2.88
C GLY A 82 -10.87 9.39 -4.34
N PRO A 83 -11.21 10.52 -4.99
CA PRO A 83 -11.20 11.84 -4.38
C PRO A 83 -12.41 12.03 -3.45
N GLY A 84 -12.22 12.74 -2.34
CA GLY A 84 -13.33 13.30 -1.55
C GLY A 84 -14.03 12.36 -0.57
N TRP A 85 -13.40 11.28 -0.11
CA TRP A 85 -13.95 10.44 0.95
C TRP A 85 -13.73 11.08 2.32
N VAL A 86 -14.47 12.16 2.58
CA VAL A 86 -14.38 12.97 3.82
C VAL A 86 -14.90 12.24 5.07
N SER A 87 -15.63 11.13 4.88
CA SER A 87 -16.09 10.23 5.93
C SER A 87 -16.19 8.79 5.41
N LEU A 88 -16.19 7.83 6.32
CA LEU A 88 -16.41 6.41 6.05
C LEU A 88 -17.93 6.18 5.92
N THR A 89 -18.35 5.89 4.69
CA THR A 89 -19.72 5.52 4.34
C THR A 89 -19.76 4.04 4.02
N GLN A 90 -20.95 3.44 4.03
CA GLN A 90 -21.08 2.04 3.63
C GLN A 90 -20.51 1.78 2.23
N SER A 91 -20.80 2.68 1.29
CA SER A 91 -20.36 2.54 -0.11
C SER A 91 -18.83 2.60 -0.27
N ASN A 92 -18.15 3.56 0.38
CA ASN A 92 -16.69 3.61 0.26
C ASN A 92 -15.99 2.54 1.09
N LYS A 93 -16.59 2.09 2.21
CA LYS A 93 -16.12 0.95 2.98
C LYS A 93 -16.07 -0.32 2.12
N GLU A 94 -17.13 -0.61 1.37
CA GLU A 94 -17.19 -1.78 0.47
C GLU A 94 -16.10 -1.73 -0.60
N ILE A 95 -15.84 -0.55 -1.17
CA ILE A 95 -14.76 -0.37 -2.15
C ILE A 95 -13.38 -0.60 -1.51
N ILE A 96 -13.17 -0.09 -0.29
CA ILE A 96 -11.93 -0.35 0.46
C ILE A 96 -11.79 -1.86 0.73
N ASP A 97 -12.85 -2.52 1.17
CA ASP A 97 -12.83 -3.96 1.45
C ASP A 97 -12.47 -4.77 0.21
N LEU A 98 -13.02 -4.45 -0.96
CA LEU A 98 -12.64 -5.08 -2.24
C LEU A 98 -11.16 -4.86 -2.58
N ALA A 99 -10.59 -3.69 -2.28
CA ALA A 99 -9.16 -3.46 -2.46
C ALA A 99 -8.33 -4.35 -1.52
N PHE A 100 -8.78 -4.57 -0.29
CA PHE A 100 -8.15 -5.49 0.66
C PHE A 100 -8.26 -6.96 0.24
N GLU A 101 -9.37 -7.37 -0.38
CA GLU A 101 -9.48 -8.72 -0.96
C GLU A 101 -8.44 -8.96 -2.05
N ASN A 102 -8.13 -7.95 -2.86
CA ASN A 102 -7.06 -8.06 -3.86
C ASN A 102 -5.67 -8.20 -3.21
N ILE A 103 -5.42 -7.50 -2.11
CA ILE A 103 -4.18 -7.61 -1.34
C ILE A 103 -4.07 -9.00 -0.71
N ASP A 104 -5.12 -9.48 -0.05
CA ASP A 104 -5.19 -10.81 0.55
C ASP A 104 -4.97 -11.92 -0.51
N ARG A 105 -5.59 -11.78 -1.68
CA ARG A 105 -5.36 -12.71 -2.81
C ARG A 105 -3.91 -12.71 -3.26
N ALA A 106 -3.28 -11.54 -3.40
CA ALA A 106 -1.87 -11.44 -3.77
C ALA A 106 -0.98 -12.12 -2.73
N LEU A 107 -1.25 -11.92 -1.43
CA LEU A 107 -0.50 -12.53 -0.34
C LEU A 107 -0.67 -14.04 -0.25
N LYS A 108 -1.83 -14.58 -0.60
CA LYS A 108 -2.07 -16.03 -0.66
C LYS A 108 -1.42 -16.69 -1.87
N GLN A 109 -1.32 -15.95 -2.97
CA GLN A 109 -0.73 -16.45 -4.20
C GLN A 109 0.80 -16.50 -4.13
N ASP A 110 1.41 -15.74 -3.21
CA ASP A 110 2.84 -15.48 -3.29
C ASP A 110 3.50 -15.14 -1.95
N ASN A 111 4.79 -15.49 -1.83
CA ASN A 111 5.60 -15.24 -0.65
C ASN A 111 6.31 -13.89 -0.75
N TYR A 112 5.63 -12.82 -0.34
CA TYR A 112 6.27 -11.52 -0.14
C TYR A 112 7.11 -11.53 1.14
N ASP A 113 8.30 -10.93 1.08
CA ASP A 113 9.13 -10.71 2.26
C ASP A 113 8.65 -9.48 3.04
N GLU A 114 8.20 -8.45 2.32
CA GLU A 114 7.80 -7.18 2.91
C GLU A 114 6.57 -6.59 2.21
N ILE A 115 5.67 -6.02 3.01
CA ILE A 115 4.62 -5.12 2.53
C ILE A 115 4.91 -3.73 3.05
N TRP A 116 4.98 -2.77 2.15
CA TRP A 116 5.19 -1.37 2.49
C TRP A 116 3.90 -0.60 2.27
N TRP A 117 3.53 0.26 3.22
CA TRP A 117 2.39 1.16 3.09
C TRP A 117 2.79 2.57 3.52
N SER A 118 2.06 3.57 3.02
CA SER A 118 2.32 4.97 3.32
C SER A 118 1.73 5.35 4.68
N ALA A 119 2.59 5.51 5.69
CA ALA A 119 2.21 5.89 7.05
C ALA A 119 2.43 7.40 7.29
N SER A 120 1.65 7.98 8.18
CA SER A 120 1.91 9.30 8.76
C SER A 120 2.64 9.17 10.11
N LYS A 121 3.13 10.30 10.64
CA LYS A 121 3.89 10.34 11.91
C LYS A 121 3.13 9.83 13.13
N ASP A 122 1.81 9.89 13.08
CA ASP A 122 0.88 9.37 14.09
C ASP A 122 0.52 7.89 13.86
N HIS A 123 1.26 7.19 12.98
CA HIS A 123 1.02 5.80 12.59
C HIS A 123 -0.36 5.56 11.93
N ASN A 124 -0.97 6.62 11.41
CA ASN A 124 -2.17 6.54 10.58
C ASN A 124 -1.80 6.48 9.08
N LEU A 125 -2.78 6.47 8.18
CA LEU A 125 -2.51 6.53 6.73
C LEU A 125 -1.89 7.88 6.36
N GLY A 126 -0.69 7.84 5.77
CA GLY A 126 0.02 9.01 5.28
C GLY A 126 -0.58 9.50 3.97
N VAL A 127 -1.02 10.75 3.93
CA VAL A 127 -1.70 11.39 2.79
C VAL A 127 -1.10 12.77 2.50
N SER A 128 -1.06 13.16 1.24
CA SER A 128 -0.54 14.47 0.81
C SER A 128 -1.29 15.07 -0.39
N ILE A 129 -1.91 14.23 -1.23
CA ILE A 129 -2.69 14.66 -2.40
C ILE A 129 -4.19 14.63 -2.09
N PHE A 130 -4.65 13.58 -1.41
CA PHE A 130 -6.04 13.45 -0.98
C PHE A 130 -6.17 13.81 0.50
N THR A 131 -7.34 14.28 0.90
CA THR A 131 -7.70 14.58 2.29
C THR A 131 -8.88 13.69 2.73
N PRO A 132 -8.72 12.36 2.78
CA PRO A 132 -9.77 11.49 3.31
C PRO A 132 -10.03 11.78 4.78
N GLY A 133 -11.26 11.51 5.22
CA GLY A 133 -11.66 11.61 6.63
C GLY A 133 -10.81 10.74 7.53
N ASP A 134 -10.67 11.14 8.79
CA ASP A 134 -9.87 10.39 9.76
C ASP A 134 -10.44 9.00 10.03
N ASP A 135 -11.75 8.83 9.94
CA ASP A 135 -12.43 7.54 10.02
C ASP A 135 -12.05 6.60 8.85
N VAL A 136 -11.97 7.11 7.62
CA VAL A 136 -11.48 6.37 6.45
C VAL A 136 -10.03 5.95 6.64
N ARG A 137 -9.17 6.87 7.07
CA ARG A 137 -7.74 6.59 7.31
C ARG A 137 -7.58 5.52 8.39
N LYS A 138 -8.28 5.65 9.52
CA LYS A 138 -8.28 4.67 10.61
C LYS A 138 -8.79 3.31 10.17
N TYR A 139 -9.83 3.27 9.35
CA TYR A 139 -10.36 2.02 8.81
C TYR A 139 -9.35 1.29 7.92
N ILE A 140 -8.68 2.02 7.01
CA ILE A 140 -7.63 1.42 6.17
C ILE A 140 -6.48 0.87 7.03
N VAL A 141 -6.05 1.62 8.05
CA VAL A 141 -4.98 1.17 8.95
C VAL A 141 -5.41 -0.02 9.80
N SER A 142 -6.66 -0.09 10.26
CA SER A 142 -7.14 -1.27 11.00
C SER A 142 -7.14 -2.51 10.12
N LYS A 143 -7.55 -2.38 8.85
CA LYS A 143 -7.52 -3.46 7.86
C LYS A 143 -6.08 -3.91 7.54
N LEU A 144 -5.13 -2.98 7.40
CA LEU A 144 -3.70 -3.33 7.27
C LEU A 144 -3.22 -4.12 8.48
N LYS A 145 -3.55 -3.66 9.70
CA LYS A 145 -3.22 -4.33 10.96
C LYS A 145 -3.80 -5.74 11.07
N GLU A 146 -5.01 -5.96 10.55
CA GLU A 146 -5.61 -7.28 10.50
C GLU A 146 -4.82 -8.23 9.60
N LEU A 147 -4.31 -7.75 8.45
CA LEU A 147 -3.43 -8.53 7.58
C LEU A 147 -2.06 -8.82 8.23
N CYS A 148 -1.58 -7.95 9.12
CA CYS A 148 -0.30 -8.11 9.83
C CYS A 148 -0.33 -9.20 10.93
N LYS A 149 -1.50 -9.62 11.38
CA LYS A 149 -1.63 -10.59 12.47
C LYS A 149 -1.28 -11.98 11.92
N SER A 150 -0.24 -12.61 12.48
CA SER A 150 0.01 -14.02 12.22
C SER A 150 -1.12 -14.89 12.78
N GLU A 151 -1.19 -16.16 12.34
CA GLU A 151 -2.11 -17.16 12.90
C GLU A 151 -1.98 -17.32 14.43
N ASN A 152 -0.85 -16.88 15.02
CA ASN A 152 -0.57 -16.91 16.45
C ASN A 152 -0.85 -15.56 17.17
N GLY A 153 -1.44 -14.58 16.48
CA GLY A 153 -1.78 -13.27 17.05
C GLY A 153 -0.60 -12.29 17.20
N GLU A 154 0.60 -12.64 16.73
CA GLU A 154 1.75 -11.74 16.76
C GLU A 154 1.68 -10.75 15.61
N THR A 155 1.77 -9.46 15.92
CA THR A 155 1.76 -8.37 14.93
C THR A 155 3.20 -7.97 14.60
N TRP A 156 3.58 -8.07 13.32
CA TRP A 156 4.93 -7.73 12.86
C TRP A 156 4.94 -6.38 12.14
N GLU A 157 4.54 -5.35 12.88
CA GLU A 157 4.65 -3.97 12.40
C GLU A 157 6.03 -3.42 12.74
N LYS A 158 6.80 -3.08 11.70
CA LYS A 158 7.97 -2.20 11.85
C LYS A 158 7.64 -0.87 11.22
N TYR A 159 7.55 0.17 12.03
CA TYR A 159 7.52 1.54 11.49
C TYR A 159 8.95 1.99 11.27
N PHE A 160 9.34 2.20 10.01
CA PHE A 160 10.59 2.87 9.72
C PHE A 160 10.37 4.37 9.91
N LEU A 161 10.67 4.82 11.13
CA LEU A 161 10.86 6.23 11.41
C LEU A 161 12.25 6.59 10.87
N PHE A 162 12.32 7.22 9.69
CA PHE A 162 13.53 7.88 9.23
C PHE A 162 13.70 9.21 9.98
N TYR A 163 13.91 9.13 11.29
CA TYR A 163 14.52 10.24 12.04
C TYR A 163 16.03 10.15 11.86
N SER A 164 16.62 11.31 11.55
CA SER A 164 18.05 11.57 11.71
C SER A 164 18.53 11.21 13.10
#